data_AF-A0A6G9IB08-F1
#
_entry.id   AF-A0A6G9IB08-F1
#
_cell.length_a   1.000
_cell.length_b   1.000
_cell.length_c   1.000
_cell.angle_alpha   90.00
_cell.angle_beta   90.00
_cell.angle_gamma   90.00
#
_symmetry.space_group_name_H-M   'P 1'
#
loop_
_entity.id
_entity.type
_entity.pdbx_description
1 polymer ?
#
loop_
_entity_poly.entity_id
_entity_poly.type
_entity_poly.pdbx_seq_one_letter_code
_entity_poly.pdbx_strand_id
1 'polypeptide(L)' 'MQIQIPQGYTQYPDTEEVINQCCVLADAIDETENHNLKKVLFSVLKEKINTLRSCYLLEVDKIEQEWLHSTTDQTS' A
#
# COMPACT_ATOMS: atom_id res chain seq x y z
N MET A 1 -3.07 16.67 -12.96
CA MET A 1 -1.76 16.24 -12.41
C MET A 1 -1.63 14.76 -12.75
N GLN A 2 -0.66 14.38 -13.57
CA GLN A 2 -0.46 12.97 -13.94
C GLN A 2 0.26 12.26 -12.80
N ILE A 3 -0.42 11.36 -12.11
CA ILE A 3 0.18 10.48 -11.12
C ILE A 3 1.05 9.49 -11.91
N GLN A 4 2.36 9.69 -11.91
CA GLN A 4 3.30 8.71 -12.44
C GLN A 4 3.30 7.49 -11.51
N ILE A 5 2.60 6.45 -11.91
CA ILE A 5 2.75 5.12 -11.36
C ILE A 5 4.23 4.73 -11.57
N PRO A 6 4.98 4.33 -10.53
CA PRO A 6 6.39 3.96 -10.68
C PRO A 6 6.51 2.87 -11.76
N GLN A 7 7.19 3.21 -12.85
CA GLN A 7 7.37 2.31 -13.99
C GLN A 7 8.22 1.12 -13.54
N GLY A 8 7.56 -0.04 -13.38
CA GLY A 8 8.21 -1.28 -12.96
C GLY A 8 7.26 -2.36 -12.45
N TYR A 9 6.07 -1.99 -11.97
CA TYR A 9 5.06 -2.95 -11.52
C TYR A 9 3.98 -3.13 -12.59
N THR A 10 4.01 -4.26 -13.28
CA THR A 10 3.01 -4.66 -14.28
C THR A 10 1.69 -5.09 -13.62
N GLN A 11 1.65 -5.18 -12.29
CA GLN A 11 0.56 -5.71 -11.50
C GLN A 11 0.56 -5.06 -10.12
N TYR A 12 -0.62 -4.71 -9.59
CA TYR A 12 -0.76 -4.29 -8.19
C TYR A 12 -0.16 -5.37 -7.29
N PRO A 13 0.57 -4.99 -6.23
CA PRO A 13 1.01 -5.97 -5.25
C PRO A 13 -0.22 -6.64 -4.63
N ASP A 14 -0.13 -7.93 -4.39
CA ASP A 14 -1.15 -8.67 -3.64
C ASP A 14 -1.20 -8.09 -2.22
N THR A 15 -2.25 -7.33 -1.92
CA THR A 15 -2.37 -6.60 -0.66
C THR A 15 -2.56 -7.54 0.52
N GLU A 16 -3.15 -8.71 0.32
CA GLU A 16 -3.30 -9.74 1.36
C GLU A 16 -1.92 -10.29 1.75
N GLU A 17 -1.10 -10.61 0.75
CA GLU A 17 0.28 -11.05 0.98
C GLU A 17 1.14 -9.96 1.65
N VAL A 18 0.99 -8.69 1.25
CA VAL A 18 1.70 -7.58 1.90
C VAL A 18 1.23 -7.40 3.36
N ILE A 19 -0.05 -7.60 3.66
CA ILE A 19 -0.58 -7.59 5.03
C ILE A 19 0.02 -8.74 5.84
N ASN A 20 0.05 -9.96 5.30
CA ASN A 20 0.67 -11.11 5.96
C ASN A 20 2.15 -10.85 6.29
N GLN A 21 2.89 -10.26 5.36
CA GLN A 21 4.27 -9.87 5.58
C GLN A 21 4.43 -8.80 6.66
N CYS A 22 3.47 -7.86 6.79
CA CYS A 22 3.46 -6.90 7.89
C CYS A 22 3.26 -7.60 9.24
N CYS A 23 2.35 -8.58 9.33
CA CYS A 23 2.13 -9.37 10.53
C CYS A 23 3.39 -10.12 10.95
N VAL A 24 4.01 -10.86 10.03
CA VAL A 24 5.26 -11.59 10.29
C VAL A 24 6.38 -10.66 10.76
N LEU A 25 6.51 -9.46 10.18
CA LEU A 25 7.51 -8.49 10.62
C LEU A 25 7.21 -7.93 12.01
N ALA A 26 5.93 -7.70 12.35
CA ALA A 26 5.54 -7.24 13.67
C ALA A 26 5.90 -8.28 14.74
N ASP A 27 5.61 -9.56 14.48
CA ASP A 27 5.97 -10.67 15.37
C ASP A 27 7.49 -10.77 15.52
N ALA A 28 8.23 -10.72 14.40
CA ALA A 28 9.70 -10.76 14.41
C ALA A 28 10.32 -9.58 15.20
N ILE A 29 9.70 -8.39 15.16
CA ILE A 29 10.15 -7.23 15.95
C ILE A 29 9.93 -7.45 17.44
N ASP A 30 8.81 -8.07 17.82
CA ASP A 30 8.50 -8.37 19.22
C ASP A 30 9.52 -9.36 19.79
N GLU A 31 9.76 -10.45 19.08
CA GLU A 31 10.65 -11.55 19.47
C GLU A 31 12.15 -11.20 19.43
N THR A 32 12.55 -10.23 18.61
CA THR A 32 13.96 -9.83 18.50
C THR A 32 14.42 -9.17 19.80
N GLU A 33 15.58 -9.53 20.36
CA GLU A 33 16.17 -8.78 21.50
C GLU A 33 17.23 -7.76 21.03
N ASN A 34 17.73 -7.91 19.80
CA ASN A 34 18.73 -7.03 19.23
C ASN A 34 18.13 -5.71 18.73
N HIS A 35 18.44 -4.62 19.43
CA HIS A 35 17.92 -3.28 19.13
C HIS A 35 18.28 -2.76 17.71
N ASN A 36 19.44 -3.12 17.16
CA ASN A 36 19.81 -2.72 15.80
C ASN A 36 18.98 -3.51 14.77
N LEU A 37 18.76 -4.80 15.02
CA LEU A 37 17.90 -5.61 14.16
C LEU A 37 16.44 -5.13 14.22
N LYS A 38 15.92 -4.76 15.40
CA LYS A 38 14.59 -4.12 15.52
C LYS A 38 14.47 -2.90 14.62
N LYS A 39 15.47 -2.01 14.61
CA LYS A 39 15.44 -0.80 13.75
C LYS A 39 15.36 -1.15 12.27
N VAL A 40 16.12 -2.16 11.84
CA VAL A 40 16.07 -2.63 10.45
C VAL A 40 14.69 -3.20 10.12
N LEU A 41 14.16 -4.08 10.97
CA LEU A 41 12.83 -4.67 10.79
C LEU A 41 11.72 -3.60 10.77
N PHE A 42 11.78 -2.60 11.65
CA PHE A 42 10.86 -1.46 11.64
C PHE A 42 10.93 -0.66 10.34
N SER A 43 12.12 -0.47 9.76
CA SER A 43 12.26 0.20 8.47
C SER A 43 11.55 -0.57 7.37
N VAL A 44 11.74 -1.89 7.32
CA VAL A 44 11.09 -2.76 6.34
C VAL A 44 9.57 -2.76 6.52
N LEU A 45 9.10 -2.86 7.77
CA LEU A 45 7.67 -2.78 8.08
C LEU A 45 7.06 -1.46 7.60
N LYS A 46 7.74 -0.34 7.83
CA LYS A 46 7.30 0.98 7.38
C LYS A 46 7.17 1.06 5.86
N GLU A 47 8.10 0.48 5.11
CA GLU A 47 8.03 0.46 3.64
C GLU A 47 6.83 -0.36 3.13
N LYS A 48 6.51 -1.49 3.78
CA LYS A 48 5.32 -2.28 3.45
C LYS A 48 4.02 -1.55 3.77
N ILE A 49 3.93 -0.88 4.92
CA ILE A 49 2.76 -0.05 5.28
C ILE A 49 2.59 1.11 4.27
N ASN A 50 3.68 1.73 3.83
CA ASN A 50 3.60 2.77 2.80
C ASN A 50 3.08 2.22 1.47
N THR A 51 3.48 1.00 1.10
CA THR A 51 2.98 0.32 -0.09
C THR A 51 1.47 0.10 0.01
N LEU A 52 0.98 -0.40 1.15
CA LEU A 52 -0.46 -0.57 1.40
C LEU A 52 -1.22 0.76 1.36
N ARG A 53 -0.64 1.83 1.94
CA ARG A 53 -1.23 3.17 1.90
C ARG A 53 -1.34 3.69 0.46
N SER A 54 -0.31 3.49 -0.35
CA SER A 54 -0.35 3.88 -1.77
C SER A 54 -1.42 3.08 -2.53
N CYS A 55 -1.56 1.77 -2.28
CA CYS A 55 -2.62 0.98 -2.89
C CYS A 55 -4.00 1.49 -2.51
N TYR A 56 -4.23 1.80 -1.23
CA TYR A 56 -5.49 2.38 -0.75
C TYR A 56 -5.82 3.70 -1.45
N LEU A 57 -4.85 4.61 -1.56
CA LEU A 57 -5.07 5.90 -2.20
C LEU A 57 -5.43 5.76 -3.68
N LEU A 58 -4.81 4.81 -4.39
CA LEU A 58 -5.13 4.56 -5.79
C LEU A 58 -6.55 3.98 -5.96
N GLU A 59 -6.96 3.06 -5.08
CA GLU A 59 -8.33 2.52 -5.16
C GLU A 59 -9.40 3.57 -4.81
N VAL A 60 -9.12 4.44 -3.82
CA VAL A 60 -10.02 5.57 -3.52
C VAL A 60 -10.13 6.51 -4.72
N ASP A 61 -9.00 6.91 -5.33
CA ASP A 61 -9.00 7.78 -6.51
C ASP A 61 -9.80 7.15 -7.67
N LYS A 62 -9.61 5.84 -7.91
CA LYS A 62 -10.37 5.11 -8.93
C LYS A 62 -11.88 5.15 -8.68
N ILE A 63 -12.31 4.90 -7.44
CA ILE A 63 -13.74 4.96 -7.06
C ILE A 63 -14.28 6.40 -7.25
N GLU A 64 -13.51 7.42 -6.88
CA GLU A 64 -13.90 8.82 -7.08
C GLU A 64 -14.06 9.16 -8.57
N GLN A 65 -13.14 8.70 -9.43
CA GLN A 65 -13.26 8.89 -10.88
C GLN A 65 -14.48 8.15 -11.45
N GLU A 66 -14.71 6.89 -11.07
CA GLU A 66 -15.88 6.12 -11.50
C GLU A 66 -17.20 6.80 -11.12
N TRP A 67 -17.26 7.40 -9.92
CA TRP A 67 -18.43 8.15 -9.46
C TRP A 67 -18.65 9.45 -10.24
N LEU A 68 -17.58 10.20 -10.52
CA LEU A 68 -17.62 11.42 -11.34
C LEU A 68 -18.08 11.12 -12.78
N HIS A 69 -17.58 10.03 -13.38
CA HIS A 69 -18.03 9.60 -14.70
C HIS A 69 -19.51 9.21 -14.70
N SER A 70 -19.96 8.45 -13.70
CA SER A 70 -21.36 8.00 -13.58
C SER A 70 -22.37 9.13 -13.39
N THR A 71 -21.97 10.24 -12.76
CA THR A 71 -22.83 11.41 -12.54
C THR A 71 -22.86 12.36 -13.75
N THR A 72 -21.79 12.39 -14.55
CA THR A 72 -21.71 13.22 -15.76
C THR A 72 -22.59 12.65 -16.89
N ASP A 73 -22.63 11.31 -17.04
CA ASP A 73 -23.49 10.62 -18.01
C ASP A 73 -25.00 10.73 -17.71
N GLN A 74 -25.41 11.07 -16.48
CA GLN A 74 -26.82 11.27 -16.11
C GLN A 74 -27.32 12.69 -16.37
N THR A 75 -26.44 13.61 -16.74
CA THR A 75 -26.77 15.04 -16.98
C THR A 75 -26.73 15.46 -18.46
N SER A 76 -26.56 14.50 -19.39
CA SER A 76 -26.61 14.72 -20.85
C SER A 76 -27.90 14.22 -21.48
#